data_AF-A0A9P4VV98-F1
#
_entry.id   AF-A0A9P4VV98-F1
#
_cell.length_a   1.000
_cell.length_b   1.000
_cell.length_c   1.000
_cell.angle_alpha   90.00
_cell.angle_beta   90.00
_cell.angle_gamma   90.00
#
_symmetry.space_group_name_H-M   'P 1'
#
loop_
_entity.id
_entity.type
_entity.pdbx_description
1 polymer ?
#
loop_
_entity_poly.entity_id
_entity_poly.type
_entity_poly.pdbx_seq_one_letter_code
_entity_poly.pdbx_strand_id
1 'polypeptide(L)'
;MQHEDIFRGASTKDFERYICKISVSSYISNLILCRYDRLVARALLAQDPNFIWCIAPGCGSGQLQEMSSNDPSLQKFICISCNSEHCIKHRVKWHAGESCEQYEYRVSGKQRRDAEEAASTALMNTTSKQCPGKKCGWRIEKSG
;
A
#
# COMPACT_ATOMS: atom_id res chain seq x y z
N MET A 1 19.54 -20.61 -17.46
CA MET A 1 20.70 -19.98 -18.10
C MET A 1 20.73 -20.55 -19.52
N GLN A 2 20.40 -19.83 -20.59
CA GLN A 2 20.44 -18.40 -20.83
C GLN A 2 19.16 -17.90 -21.53
N HIS A 3 18.85 -16.66 -21.19
CA HIS A 3 17.97 -15.72 -21.85
C HIS A 3 18.68 -15.24 -23.11
N GLU A 4 17.97 -15.03 -24.22
CA GLU A 4 18.11 -13.88 -25.15
C GLU A 4 17.60 -14.21 -26.56
N ASP A 5 16.84 -13.25 -27.07
CA ASP A 5 16.44 -13.01 -28.45
C ASP A 5 15.42 -14.01 -29.04
N ILE A 6 14.19 -13.61 -29.33
CA ILE A 6 13.90 -12.75 -30.48
C ILE A 6 12.65 -11.88 -30.16
N PHE A 7 12.91 -10.66 -29.68
CA PHE A 7 12.09 -9.49 -30.02
C PHE A 7 12.45 -9.08 -31.45
N ARG A 8 11.93 -9.76 -32.46
CA ARG A 8 11.84 -9.21 -33.83
C ARG A 8 10.52 -9.59 -34.47
N GLY A 9 9.61 -8.62 -34.47
CA GLY A 9 8.54 -8.53 -35.47
C GLY A 9 7.51 -9.66 -35.45
N ALA A 10 6.89 -9.95 -34.31
CA ALA A 10 5.68 -10.76 -34.29
C ALA A 10 4.49 -9.84 -34.55
N SER A 11 3.87 -9.99 -35.73
CA SER A 11 2.61 -9.31 -36.05
C SER A 11 1.55 -9.72 -35.01
N THR A 12 0.53 -8.89 -34.82
CA THR A 12 -0.58 -9.14 -33.88
C THR A 12 -1.24 -10.53 -34.02
N LYS A 13 -1.04 -11.22 -35.14
CA LYS A 13 -1.54 -12.58 -35.41
C LYS A 13 -0.74 -13.70 -34.74
N ASP A 14 0.54 -13.48 -34.40
CA ASP A 14 1.37 -14.51 -33.77
C ASP A 14 1.15 -14.58 -32.24
N PHE A 15 0.72 -13.47 -31.63
CA PHE A 15 0.35 -13.41 -30.23
C PHE A 15 -0.90 -14.25 -29.91
N GLU A 16 -1.88 -14.29 -30.82
CA GLU A 16 -3.11 -15.10 -30.67
C GLU A 16 -2.81 -16.60 -30.61
N ARG A 17 -1.73 -17.06 -31.26
CA ARG A 17 -1.36 -18.49 -31.30
C ARG A 17 -0.67 -19.00 -30.04
N TYR A 18 0.01 -18.13 -29.28
CA TYR A 18 0.76 -18.56 -28.10
C TYR A 18 -0.11 -18.70 -26.85
N ILE A 19 -1.16 -17.86 -26.72
CA ILE A 19 -2.11 -17.93 -25.59
C ILE A 19 -3.05 -19.14 -25.72
N CYS A 20 -3.22 -19.70 -26.93
CA CYS A 20 -4.15 -20.80 -27.21
C CYS A 20 -3.57 -22.22 -27.01
N LYS A 21 -2.45 -22.41 -26.31
CA LYS A 21 -1.86 -23.74 -26.08
C LYS A 21 -2.30 -24.46 -24.80
N ILE A 22 -3.15 -23.84 -23.96
CA ILE A 22 -3.89 -24.57 -22.93
C ILE A 22 -5.32 -24.72 -23.46
N SER A 23 -5.61 -25.91 -23.99
CA SER A 23 -6.82 -26.34 -24.68
C SER A 23 -8.10 -26.21 -23.85
N VAL A 24 -8.58 -24.98 -23.69
CA VAL A 24 -9.83 -24.66 -22.97
C VAL A 24 -10.87 -24.03 -23.91
N SER A 25 -10.44 -23.61 -25.11
CA SER A 25 -11.19 -22.70 -25.97
C SER A 25 -12.41 -23.30 -26.71
N SER A 26 -12.49 -24.61 -26.96
CA SER A 26 -13.58 -25.15 -27.79
C SER A 26 -14.92 -25.36 -27.06
N TYR A 27 -14.95 -25.36 -25.72
CA TYR A 27 -16.16 -25.63 -24.92
C TYR A 27 -16.52 -24.51 -23.94
N ILE A 28 -15.67 -23.49 -23.83
CA ILE A 28 -15.86 -22.41 -22.89
C ILE A 28 -16.42 -21.19 -23.61
N SER A 29 -17.52 -20.64 -23.10
CA SER A 29 -18.11 -19.42 -23.67
C SER A 29 -17.10 -18.27 -23.68
N ASN A 30 -17.15 -17.44 -24.73
CA ASN A 30 -16.29 -16.26 -24.86
C ASN A 30 -16.29 -15.38 -23.60
N LEU A 31 -17.44 -15.28 -22.90
CA LEU A 31 -17.56 -14.52 -21.66
C LEU A 31 -16.66 -15.06 -20.55
N ILE A 32 -16.57 -16.39 -20.41
CA ILE A 32 -15.72 -17.03 -19.40
C ILE A 32 -14.25 -16.85 -19.77
N LEU A 33 -13.90 -16.96 -21.06
CA LEU A 33 -12.54 -16.75 -21.52
C LEU A 33 -12.09 -15.30 -21.27
N CYS A 34 -12.89 -14.30 -21.64
CA CYS A 34 -12.59 -12.89 -21.35
C CYS A 34 -12.42 -12.62 -19.85
N ARG A 35 -13.23 -13.27 -19.00
CA ARG A 35 -13.10 -13.15 -17.55
C ARG A 35 -11.80 -13.79 -17.06
N TYR A 36 -11.45 -14.97 -17.57
CA TYR A 36 -10.21 -15.66 -17.23
C TYR A 36 -8.99 -14.83 -17.63
N ASP A 37 -8.93 -14.36 -18.87
CA ASP A 37 -7.82 -13.55 -19.38
C ASP A 37 -7.64 -12.27 -18.55
N ARG A 38 -8.75 -11.60 -18.19
CA ARG A 38 -8.70 -10.43 -17.31
C ARG A 38 -8.13 -10.76 -15.93
N LEU A 39 -8.48 -11.90 -15.35
CA LEU A 39 -7.96 -12.32 -14.04
C LEU A 39 -6.48 -12.69 -14.13
N VAL A 40 -6.06 -13.40 -15.18
CA VAL A 40 -4.66 -13.75 -15.41
C VAL A 40 -3.82 -12.49 -15.62
N ALA A 41 -4.23 -11.58 -16.51
CA ALA A 41 -3.55 -10.32 -16.73
C ALA A 41 -3.41 -9.52 -15.43
N ARG A 42 -4.47 -9.46 -14.61
CA ARG A 42 -4.42 -8.80 -13.30
C ARG A 42 -3.42 -9.46 -12.35
N ALA A 43 -3.39 -10.78 -12.31
CA ALA A 43 -2.47 -11.54 -11.46
C ALA A 43 -1.01 -11.39 -11.90
N LEU A 44 -0.75 -11.32 -13.21
CA LEU A 44 0.59 -11.09 -13.76
C LEU A 44 1.09 -9.67 -13.45
N LEU A 45 0.26 -8.65 -13.70
CA LEU A 45 0.62 -7.26 -13.44
C LEU A 45 0.81 -6.99 -11.94
N ALA A 46 0.03 -7.65 -11.08
CA ALA A 46 0.17 -7.52 -9.63
C ALA A 46 1.50 -8.08 -9.07
N GLN A 47 2.29 -8.82 -9.86
CA GLN A 47 3.62 -9.28 -9.44
C GLN A 47 4.66 -8.17 -9.49
N ASP A 48 4.44 -7.13 -10.30
CA ASP A 48 5.35 -5.98 -10.36
C ASP A 48 5.04 -5.03 -9.19
N PRO A 49 5.99 -4.78 -8.26
CA PRO A 49 5.77 -3.88 -7.15
C PRO A 49 5.50 -2.44 -7.59
N ASN A 50 5.94 -2.05 -8.78
CA ASN A 50 5.72 -0.73 -9.36
C ASN A 50 4.34 -0.60 -10.01
N PHE A 51 3.62 -1.71 -10.20
CA PHE A 51 2.29 -1.67 -10.76
C PHE A 51 1.23 -1.41 -9.69
N ILE A 52 0.53 -0.29 -9.83
CA ILE A 52 -0.49 0.14 -8.87
C ILE A 52 -1.87 0.09 -9.51
N TRP A 53 -2.81 -0.60 -8.84
CA TRP A 53 -4.22 -0.63 -9.22
C TRP A 53 -4.95 0.62 -8.75
N CYS A 54 -5.82 1.16 -9.60
CA CYS A 54 -6.77 2.19 -9.20
C CYS A 54 -7.75 1.65 -8.15
N ILE A 55 -7.96 2.42 -7.08
CA ILE A 55 -8.91 2.05 -6.00
C ILE A 55 -10.33 2.60 -6.22
N ALA A 56 -10.55 3.40 -7.27
CA ALA A 56 -11.84 4.01 -7.50
C ALA A 56 -12.91 2.96 -7.81
N PRO A 57 -14.12 3.08 -7.24
CA PRO A 57 -15.18 2.10 -7.46
C PRO A 57 -15.54 2.05 -8.95
N GLY A 58 -15.58 0.84 -9.51
CA GLY A 58 -15.87 0.61 -10.92
C GLY A 58 -14.68 0.85 -11.87
N CYS A 59 -13.55 1.39 -11.38
CA CYS A 59 -12.35 1.53 -12.19
C CYS A 59 -11.52 0.24 -12.13
N GLY A 60 -11.21 -0.32 -13.31
CA GLY A 60 -10.42 -1.54 -13.45
C GLY A 60 -8.98 -1.31 -13.91
N SER A 61 -8.57 -0.06 -14.11
CA SER A 61 -7.25 0.27 -14.64
C SER A 61 -6.16 0.18 -13.58
N GLY A 62 -4.94 -0.08 -14.03
CA GLY A 62 -3.72 0.11 -13.26
C GLY A 62 -2.62 0.65 -14.16
N GLN A 63 -1.56 1.15 -13.57
CA GLN A 63 -0.44 1.77 -14.28
C GLN A 63 0.86 1.51 -13.51
N LEU A 64 1.96 1.48 -14.24
CA LEU A 64 3.30 1.44 -13.67
C LEU A 64 3.64 2.82 -13.13
N GLN A 65 4.12 2.87 -11.89
CA GLN A 65 4.61 4.07 -11.25
C GLN A 65 6.11 3.94 -11.01
N GLU A 66 6.88 4.95 -11.41
CA GLU A 66 8.32 4.99 -11.10
C GLU A 66 8.51 5.28 -9.60
N MET A 67 8.81 4.26 -8.80
CA MET A 67 9.09 4.39 -7.36
C MET A 67 10.58 4.64 -7.07
N SER A 68 11.23 5.50 -7.87
CA SER A 68 12.69 5.70 -7.82
C SER A 68 13.17 6.72 -6.77
N SER A 69 12.27 7.44 -6.07
CA SER A 69 12.70 8.38 -5.05
C SER A 69 11.81 8.39 -3.80
N ASN A 70 12.45 8.66 -2.65
CA ASN A 70 11.80 8.93 -1.36
C ASN A 70 11.08 10.29 -1.33
N ASP A 71 10.70 10.84 -2.50
CA ASP A 71 9.99 12.10 -2.59
C ASP A 71 8.53 11.91 -2.12
N PRO A 72 8.07 12.65 -1.08
CA PRO A 72 6.69 12.61 -0.63
C PRO A 72 5.66 12.86 -1.73
N SER A 73 6.03 13.59 -2.78
CA SER A 73 5.17 13.90 -3.94
C SER A 73 4.90 12.68 -4.81
N LEU A 74 5.80 11.68 -4.82
CA LEU A 74 5.62 10.44 -5.57
C LEU A 74 4.70 9.43 -4.87
N GLN A 75 4.27 9.72 -3.64
CA GLN A 75 3.27 8.90 -2.93
C GLN A 75 1.84 9.11 -3.46
N LYS A 76 1.65 10.08 -4.36
CA LYS A 76 0.38 10.37 -5.02
C LYS A 76 0.26 9.57 -6.31
N PHE A 77 -0.77 8.75 -6.39
CA PHE A 77 -1.21 8.12 -7.64
C PHE A 77 -2.33 8.96 -8.27
N ILE A 78 -2.27 9.13 -9.59
CA ILE A 78 -3.34 9.73 -10.39
C ILE A 78 -3.69 8.75 -11.50
N CYS A 79 -4.94 8.28 -11.50
CA CYS A 79 -5.41 7.32 -12.49
C CYS A 79 -5.54 7.95 -13.88
N ILE A 80 -4.87 7.41 -14.90
CA ILE A 80 -4.99 7.90 -16.29
C ILE A 80 -6.42 7.68 -16.85
N SER A 81 -7.14 6.67 -16.38
CA SER A 81 -8.47 6.33 -16.90
C SER A 81 -9.61 7.14 -16.30
N CYS A 82 -9.57 7.44 -15.00
CA CYS A 82 -10.68 8.08 -14.30
C CYS A 82 -10.29 9.31 -13.47
N ASN A 83 -9.01 9.70 -13.51
CA ASN A 83 -8.46 10.85 -12.82
C ASN A 83 -8.61 10.82 -11.28
N SER A 84 -8.93 9.66 -10.71
CA SER A 84 -9.00 9.48 -9.25
C SER A 84 -7.61 9.56 -8.63
N GLU A 85 -7.52 10.20 -7.48
CA GLU A 85 -6.28 10.36 -6.73
C GLU A 85 -6.27 9.51 -5.47
N HIS A 86 -5.18 8.80 -5.24
CA HIS A 86 -5.00 8.01 -4.02
C HIS A 86 -3.56 7.96 -3.53
N CYS A 87 -3.40 7.69 -2.24
CA CYS A 87 -2.09 7.41 -1.65
C CYS A 87 -1.64 6.01 -2.05
N ILE A 88 -0.42 5.88 -2.58
CA ILE A 88 0.18 4.60 -2.96
C ILE A 88 0.44 3.73 -1.72
N LYS A 89 1.06 4.32 -0.69
CA LYS A 89 1.40 3.63 0.57
C LYS A 89 0.17 3.08 1.30
N HIS A 90 -0.85 3.91 1.50
CA HIS A 90 -2.01 3.55 2.31
C HIS A 90 -3.19 2.97 1.52
N ARG A 91 -3.18 3.10 0.20
CA ARG A 91 -4.29 2.71 -0.69
C ARG A 91 -5.65 3.30 -0.26
N VAL A 92 -5.64 4.56 0.16
CA VAL A 92 -6.83 5.36 0.47
C VAL A 92 -6.90 6.60 -0.41
N LYS A 93 -8.03 7.32 -0.36
CA LYS A 93 -8.18 8.63 -1.00
C LYS A 93 -6.99 9.52 -0.67
N TRP A 94 -6.49 10.25 -1.66
CA TRP A 94 -5.32 11.12 -1.47
C TRP A 94 -5.56 12.12 -0.33
N HIS A 95 -4.60 12.17 0.58
CA HIS A 95 -4.63 13.02 1.76
C HIS A 95 -3.79 14.28 1.52
N ALA A 96 -4.36 15.22 0.78
CA ALA A 96 -3.69 16.47 0.43
C ALA A 96 -3.37 17.30 1.69
N GLY A 97 -2.15 17.82 1.77
CA GLY A 97 -1.70 18.67 2.87
C GLY A 97 -1.21 17.93 4.11
N GLU A 98 -1.29 16.59 4.14
CA GLU A 98 -0.65 15.78 5.19
C GLU A 98 0.33 14.77 4.56
N SER A 99 1.48 14.58 5.23
CA SER A 99 2.42 13.51 4.88
C SER A 99 1.83 12.14 5.23
N CYS A 100 2.44 11.08 4.69
CA CYS A 100 2.00 9.73 5.03
C CYS A 100 2.13 9.44 6.54
N GLU A 101 3.17 9.94 7.19
CA GLU A 101 3.42 9.76 8.63
C GLU A 101 2.37 10.50 9.47
N GLN A 102 1.96 11.70 9.03
CA GLN A 102 0.90 12.48 9.67
C GLN A 102 -0.45 11.77 9.56
N TYR A 103 -0.76 11.24 8.38
CA TYR A 103 -1.95 10.41 8.17
C TYR A 103 -1.93 9.20 9.12
N GLU A 104 -0.82 8.44 9.17
CA GLU A 104 -0.66 7.28 10.06
C GLU A 104 -0.83 7.64 11.54
N TYR A 105 -0.24 8.76 11.98
CA TYR A 105 -0.36 9.24 13.35
C TYR A 105 -1.83 9.45 13.75
N ARG A 106 -2.60 10.06 12.85
CA ARG A 106 -4.02 10.39 13.03
C ARG A 106 -4.91 9.14 13.05
N VAL A 107 -4.66 8.16 12.18
CA VAL A 107 -5.54 6.98 12.03
C VAL A 107 -5.15 5.77 12.89
N SER A 108 -3.88 5.64 13.31
CA SER A 108 -3.38 4.45 14.04
C SER A 108 -3.73 4.40 15.54
N GLY A 109 -4.42 5.43 16.03
CA GLY A 109 -4.68 5.61 17.46
C GLY A 109 -3.42 5.92 18.28
N LYS A 110 -2.27 6.16 17.63
CA LYS A 110 -1.02 6.56 18.29
C LYS A 110 -1.20 7.84 19.09
N GLN A 111 -1.91 8.82 18.53
CA GLN A 111 -2.25 10.05 19.24
C GLN A 111 -2.92 9.82 20.60
N ARG A 112 -3.87 8.86 20.68
CA ARG A 112 -4.53 8.51 21.94
C ARG A 112 -3.55 7.86 22.92
N ARG A 113 -2.73 6.91 22.46
CA ARG A 113 -1.73 6.24 23.29
C ARG A 113 -0.70 7.24 23.85
N ASP A 114 -0.20 8.15 23.02
CA ASP A 114 0.75 9.18 23.43
C ASP A 114 0.12 10.11 24.49
N ALA A 115 -1.16 10.46 24.33
CA ALA A 115 -1.90 11.27 25.31
C ALA A 115 -2.11 10.53 26.64
N GLU A 116 -2.44 9.24 26.60
CA GLU A 116 -2.57 8.39 27.79
C GLU A 116 -1.23 8.22 28.51
N GLU A 117 -0.12 8.04 27.79
CA GLU A 117 1.22 7.94 28.36
C GLU A 117 1.68 9.27 28.96
N ALA A 118 1.39 10.40 28.30
CA ALA A 118 1.62 11.73 28.85
C ALA A 118 0.81 11.97 30.14
N ALA A 119 -0.46 11.55 30.17
CA ALA A 119 -1.29 11.64 31.37
C ALA A 119 -0.78 10.73 32.50
N SER A 120 -0.36 9.51 32.17
CA SER A 120 0.22 8.56 33.12
C SER A 120 1.50 9.10 33.74
N THR A 121 2.43 9.60 32.92
CA THR A 121 3.68 10.20 33.42
C THR A 121 3.45 11.45 34.26
N ALA A 122 2.47 12.30 33.89
CA ALA A 122 2.06 13.44 34.70
C ALA A 122 1.49 13.01 36.06
N LEU A 123 0.61 12.00 36.10
CA LEU A 123 0.05 11.46 37.33
C LEU A 123 1.13 10.84 38.23
N MET A 124 2.07 10.10 37.65
CA MET A 124 3.22 9.55 38.39
C MET A 124 4.05 10.67 39.04
N ASN A 125 4.24 11.79 38.35
CA ASN A 125 5.02 12.93 38.85
C ASN A 125 4.30 13.70 39.97
N THR A 126 2.97 13.73 39.98
CA THR A 126 2.19 14.43 41.01
C THR A 126 1.94 13.56 42.24
N THR A 127 1.72 12.25 42.04
CA THR A 127 1.30 11.32 43.10
C THR A 127 2.50 10.69 43.82
N SER A 128 3.64 10.56 43.15
CA SER A 128 4.84 9.93 43.70
C SER A 128 6.07 10.84 43.62
N LYS A 129 6.98 10.72 44.58
CA LYS A 129 8.29 11.40 44.57
C LYS A 129 9.42 10.39 44.53
N GLN A 130 10.55 10.76 43.95
CA GLN A 130 11.73 9.90 44.00
C GLN A 130 12.33 9.87 45.42
N CYS A 131 12.80 8.69 45.81
CA CYS A 131 13.55 8.49 47.04
C CYS A 131 14.83 9.35 47.00
N PRO A 132 15.09 10.18 48.02
CA PRO A 132 16.28 11.03 48.06
C PRO A 132 17.59 10.25 48.21
N GLY A 133 17.55 8.94 48.48
CA GLY A 133 18.73 8.11 48.57
C GLY A 133 19.48 8.05 47.24
N LYS A 134 20.74 8.51 47.23
CA LYS A 134 21.59 8.67 46.02
C LYS A 134 21.75 7.42 45.14
N LYS A 135 21.38 6.22 45.62
CA LYS A 135 21.44 4.94 44.88
C LYS A 135 20.11 4.20 44.79
N CYS A 136 19.02 4.77 45.31
CA CYS A 136 17.74 4.05 45.46
C CYS A 136 16.83 4.24 44.25
N GLY A 137 16.63 5.46 43.75
CA GLY A 137 15.86 5.74 42.53
C GLY A 137 14.37 5.36 42.55
N TRP A 138 13.88 4.68 43.59
CA TRP A 138 12.49 4.24 43.73
C TRP A 138 11.54 5.43 43.86
N ARG A 139 10.35 5.31 43.26
CA ARG A 139 9.24 6.24 43.48
C ARG A 139 8.43 5.79 44.70
N ILE A 140 8.12 6.74 45.58
CA ILE A 140 7.41 6.53 46.85
C ILE A 140 6.14 7.37 46.83
N GLU A 141 5.02 6.75 47.19
CA GLU A 141 3.72 7.41 47.38
C GLU A 141 3.46 7.62 48.88
N LYS A 142 2.85 8.74 49.26
CA LYS A 142 2.54 9.01 50.67
C LYS A 142 1.20 8.35 51.02
N SER A 143 1.25 7.27 51.80
CA SER A 143 0.06 6.71 52.46
C SER A 143 -0.44 7.72 53.51
N GLY A 144 -1.71 8.11 53.41
CA GLY A 144 -2.38 8.97 54.39
C GLY A 144 -2.57 8.26 55.72
#